data_AF-K8XNN0-F1
#
_entry.id   AF-K8XNN0-F1
#
_cell.length_a   1.000
_cell.length_b   1.000
_cell.length_c   1.000
_cell.angle_alpha   90.00
_cell.angle_beta   90.00
_cell.angle_gamma   90.00
#
_symmetry.space_group_name_H-M   'P 1'
#
loop_
_entity.id
_entity.type
_entity.pdbx_description
1 polymer ?
#
loop_
_entity_poly.entity_id
_entity_poly.type
_entity_poly.pdbx_seq_one_letter_code
_entity_poly.pdbx_strand_id
1 'polypeptide(L)' 'MSLPPILQDRLRLPVVASPMFIVSGPDLVIAQSTSGIVGSFPSLNARPQPVLREWLTRIT' A
#
# COMPACT_ATOMS: atom_id res chain seq x y z
N MET A 1 -2.03 2.44 -22.73
CA MET A 1 -1.04 3.33 -22.10
C MET A 1 0.08 2.48 -21.56
N SER A 2 1.34 2.84 -21.79
CA SER A 2 2.49 2.15 -21.20
C SER A 2 2.66 2.53 -19.73
N LEU A 3 2.99 1.56 -18.88
CA LEU A 3 3.34 1.84 -17.48
C LEU A 3 4.70 2.56 -17.40
N PRO A 4 4.91 3.46 -16.43
CA PRO A 4 6.25 3.97 -16.11
C PRO A 4 7.24 2.81 -15.87
N PRO A 5 8.51 2.91 -16.29
CA PRO A 5 9.48 1.81 -16.16
C PRO A 5 9.59 1.22 -14.75
N ILE A 6 9.46 2.05 -13.72
CA ILE A 6 9.51 1.62 -12.30
C ILE A 6 8.36 0.64 -11.92
N LEU A 7 7.28 0.59 -12.70
CA LEU A 7 6.10 -0.24 -12.43
C LEU A 7 5.94 -1.42 -13.40
N GLN A 8 6.65 -1.45 -14.54
CA GLN A 8 6.39 -2.38 -15.64
C GLN A 8 6.48 -3.86 -15.22
N ASP A 9 7.49 -4.25 -14.45
CA ASP A 9 7.71 -5.64 -14.03
C ASP A 9 7.35 -5.89 -12.56
N ARG A 10 6.68 -4.92 -11.91
CA ARG A 10 6.35 -4.95 -10.47
C ARG A 10 4.88 -5.24 -10.21
N LEU A 11 4.02 -5.05 -11.21
CA LEU A 11 2.57 -5.15 -11.08
C LEU A 11 2.02 -6.29 -11.95
N ARG A 12 1.21 -7.15 -11.33
CA ARG A 12 0.37 -8.14 -12.02
C ARG A 12 -0.84 -7.47 -12.68
N LEU A 13 -1.40 -6.45 -12.03
CA LEU A 13 -2.47 -5.62 -12.58
C LEU A 13 -2.09 -4.15 -12.36
N PRO A 14 -2.28 -3.27 -13.37
CA PRO A 14 -1.93 -1.86 -13.29
C PRO A 14 -2.96 -1.07 -12.48
N VAL A 15 -3.17 -1.43 -11.21
CA VAL A 15 -4.21 -0.86 -10.34
C VAL A 15 -3.63 -0.44 -8.99
N VAL A 16 -4.27 0.57 -8.40
CA VAL A 16 -4.03 1.04 -7.04
C VAL A 16 -5.28 0.76 -6.22
N ALA A 17 -5.12 0.08 -5.09
CA ALA A 17 -6.22 -0.12 -4.16
C ALA A 17 -6.58 1.21 -3.49
N SER A 18 -7.83 1.65 -3.59
CA SER A 18 -8.29 2.89 -2.95
C SER A 18 -8.18 2.80 -1.43
N PRO A 19 -7.67 3.84 -0.75
CA PRO A 19 -7.50 3.83 0.70
C PRO A 19 -8.86 3.94 1.40
N MET A 20 -9.10 3.07 2.38
CA MET A 20 -10.32 3.07 3.19
C MET A 20 -10.00 3.44 4.63
N PHE A 21 -10.71 4.44 5.17
CA PHE A 21 -10.56 4.83 6.57
C PHE A 21 -10.95 3.66 7.48
N ILE A 22 -10.14 3.42 8.52
CA ILE A 22 -10.23 2.29 9.47
C ILE A 22 -9.95 0.90 8.86
N VAL A 23 -10.35 0.63 7.62
CA VAL A 23 -10.23 -0.70 6.99
C VAL A 23 -8.83 -0.97 6.44
N SER A 24 -8.23 0.00 5.74
CA SER A 24 -6.90 -0.19 5.15
C SER A 24 -5.80 -0.10 6.21
N GLY A 25 -5.16 -1.22 6.53
CA GLY A 25 -4.01 -1.31 7.42
C GLY A 25 -2.82 -2.05 6.79
N PRO A 26 -1.73 -2.27 7.56
CA PRO A 26 -0.51 -2.87 7.04
C PRO A 26 -0.72 -4.26 6.45
N ASP A 27 -1.49 -5.12 7.11
CA ASP A 27 -1.77 -6.49 6.62
C ASP A 27 -2.40 -6.50 5.22
N LEU A 28 -3.39 -5.63 5.00
CA LEU A 28 -4.04 -5.51 3.70
C LEU A 28 -3.07 -4.99 2.64
N VAL A 29 -2.28 -3.97 2.97
CA VAL A 29 -1.34 -3.36 2.02
C VAL A 29 -0.19 -4.30 1.67
N ILE A 30 0.29 -5.09 2.63
CA ILE A 30 1.27 -6.15 2.39
C ILE A 30 0.68 -7.18 1.44
N ALA A 31 -0.51 -7.72 1.73
CA ALA A 31 -1.16 -8.71 0.87
C ALA A 31 -1.40 -8.19 -0.56
N GLN A 32 -1.85 -6.95 -0.71
CA GLN A 32 -2.03 -6.28 -2.00
C GLN A 32 -0.70 -6.14 -2.76
N SER A 33 0.34 -5.66 -2.08
CA SER A 33 1.67 -5.44 -2.68
C SER A 33 2.31 -6.76 -3.13
N THR A 34 2.24 -7.80 -2.30
CA THR A 34 2.71 -9.16 -2.64
C THR A 34 1.89 -9.79 -3.77
N SER A 35 0.62 -9.42 -3.93
CA SER A 35 -0.25 -9.87 -5.03
C SER A 35 -0.01 -9.14 -6.36
N GLY A 36 0.91 -8.18 -6.40
CA GLY A 36 1.27 -7.43 -7.60
C GLY A 36 0.32 -6.29 -7.93
N ILE A 37 -0.27 -5.64 -6.93
CA ILE A 37 -0.99 -4.36 -7.09
C ILE A 37 -0.45 -3.34 -6.10
N VAL A 38 -0.68 -2.05 -6.33
CA VAL A 38 -0.24 -1.01 -5.39
C VAL A 38 -1.22 -0.94 -4.21
N GLY A 39 -0.77 -1.29 -3.01
CA GLY A 39 -1.54 -1.11 -1.78
C GLY A 39 -1.48 0.32 -1.26
N SER A 40 -2.56 0.77 -0.59
CA SER A 40 -2.59 2.09 0.03
C SER A 40 -3.45 2.11 1.30
N PHE A 41 -3.15 3.06 2.20
CA PHE A 41 -3.92 3.30 3.43
C PHE A 41 -3.87 4.79 3.80
N PRO A 42 -4.92 5.35 4.43
CA PRO A 42 -4.85 6.69 5.01
C PRO A 42 -3.81 6.73 6.12
N SER A 43 -2.90 7.72 6.10
CA SER A 43 -1.95 7.95 7.20
C SER A 43 -2.67 8.13 8.55
N LEU A 44 -3.88 8.70 8.51
CA LEU A 44 -4.78 8.85 9.63
C LEU A 44 -5.26 7.51 10.23
N ASN A 45 -5.06 6.34 9.62
CA ASN A 45 -5.37 5.06 10.27
C ASN A 45 -4.29 4.68 11.31
N ALA A 46 -3.05 5.15 11.13
CA ALA A 46 -1.96 4.94 12.07
C ALA A 46 -2.03 6.00 13.19
N ARG A 47 -2.77 5.68 14.25
CA ARG A 47 -2.98 6.57 15.40
C ARG A 47 -2.40 5.95 16.68
N PRO A 48 -1.63 6.72 17.48
CA PRO A 48 -1.19 8.11 17.27
C PRO A 48 -0.16 8.26 16.14
N GLN A 49 0.14 9.51 15.73
CA GLN A 49 1.04 9.83 14.60
C GLN A 49 2.36 9.02 14.54
N PRO A 50 3.06 8.72 15.66
CA PRO A 50 4.28 7.91 15.62
C PRO A 50 4.10 6.50 15.03
N VAL A 51 2.90 5.92 15.18
CA VAL A 51 2.57 4.57 14.67
C VAL A 51 2.72 4.49 13.15
N LEU A 52 2.60 5.62 12.43
CA LEU A 52 2.82 5.64 10.98
C LEU A 52 4.23 5.15 10.63
N ARG A 53 5.24 5.51 11.42
CA ARG A 53 6.62 5.06 11.18
C ARG A 53 6.75 3.55 11.38
N GLU A 54 6.14 3.02 12.44
CA GLU A 54 6.13 1.58 12.72
C GLU A 54 5.47 0.79 11.58
N TRP A 55 4.34 1.31 11.06
CA TRP A 55 3.66 0.69 9.92
C TRP A 55 4.51 0.71 8.65
N LEU A 56 5.19 1.81 8.36
CA LEU A 56 6.08 1.90 7.20
C LEU A 56 7.25 0.91 7.33
N THR A 57 7.88 0.82 8.50
CA THR A 57 8.94 -0.17 8.78
C THR A 57 8.45 -1.61 8.65
N ARG A 58 7.18 -1.89 8.97
CA ARG A 58 6.59 -3.23 8.79
C ARG A 58 6.38 -3.61 7.33
N ILE A 59 6.17 -2.64 6.43
CA ILE A 59 5.81 -2.86 5.02
C ILE A 59 7.04 -2.99 4.13
N THR A 60 8.12 -2.26 4.43
CA THR A 60 9.38 -2.24 3.67
C THR A 60 10.34 -3.34 4.12
#